data_AF-A0A355G2V4-F1
#
_entry.id   AF-A0A355G2V4-F1
#
_cell.length_a   1.000
_cell.length_b   1.000
_cell.length_c   1.000
_cell.angle_alpha   90.00
_cell.angle_beta   90.00
_cell.angle_gamma   90.00
#
_symmetry.space_group_name_H-M   'P 1'
#
loop_
_entity.id
_entity.type
_entity.pdbx_description
1 polymer ?
#
loop_
_entity_poly.entity_id
_entity_poly.type
_entity_poly.pdbx_seq_one_letter_code
_entity_poly.pdbx_strand_id
1 'polypeptide(L)'
;MLNFAHGDIIMVGAYAILTSLQLTGNPYLAMVVSILVCTIAGVVIERLAYKPLRGASPLAVLITAIGVSFYLQAVAQLIYGSKSQSIALPTFGKVTVAGYEINVSTVITLVVGGVIMAGLTLFVKKTNVGRAMQAVSEDKGAALLMGVNVNRIIMITFAIGSMLAAFASLFYLMQIPSITPTLGSMPG
;
A
#
# COMPACT_ATOMS: atom_id res chain seq x y z
N MET A 1 -10.10 -9.61 7.48
CA MET A 1 -10.63 -8.25 7.71
C MET A 1 -10.56 -7.52 6.40
N LEU A 2 -11.68 -7.01 5.89
CA LEU A 2 -11.68 -6.09 4.76
C LEU A 2 -11.01 -4.79 5.21
N ASN A 3 -9.85 -4.47 4.67
CA ASN A 3 -9.12 -3.25 5.01
C ASN A 3 -9.35 -2.22 3.90
N PHE A 4 -10.35 -1.37 4.07
CA PHE A 4 -10.64 -0.26 3.15
C PHE A 4 -9.52 0.77 3.09
N ALA A 5 -8.75 0.93 4.18
CA ALA A 5 -7.64 1.88 4.24
C ALA A 5 -6.43 1.47 3.39
N HIS A 6 -6.38 0.23 2.86
CA HIS A 6 -5.30 -0.17 1.97
C HIS A 6 -5.28 0.64 0.67
N GLY A 7 -6.47 0.99 0.13
CA GLY A 7 -6.61 1.87 -1.02
C GLY A 7 -6.09 3.28 -0.73
N ASP A 8 -6.41 3.85 0.44
CA ASP A 8 -5.94 5.18 0.83
C ASP A 8 -4.43 5.22 1.08
N ILE A 9 -3.80 4.11 1.44
CA ILE A 9 -2.32 4.04 1.53
C ILE A 9 -1.69 4.17 0.14
N ILE A 10 -2.36 3.71 -0.93
CA ILE A 10 -1.92 3.95 -2.32
C ILE A 10 -2.00 5.46 -2.62
N MET A 11 -3.07 6.14 -2.21
CA MET A 11 -3.15 7.60 -2.33
C MET A 11 -2.01 8.30 -1.58
N VAL A 12 -1.75 7.91 -0.33
CA VAL A 12 -0.62 8.45 0.46
C VAL A 12 0.71 8.22 -0.27
N GLY A 13 0.91 7.03 -0.83
CA GLY A 13 2.11 6.70 -1.61
C GLY A 13 2.25 7.55 -2.86
N ALA A 14 1.16 7.82 -3.57
CA ALA A 14 1.14 8.67 -4.75
C ALA A 14 1.50 10.14 -4.42
N TYR A 15 0.96 10.69 -3.34
CA TYR A 15 1.33 12.03 -2.87
C TYR A 15 2.77 12.12 -2.34
N ALA A 16 3.28 11.05 -1.72
CA ALA A 16 4.69 10.97 -1.32
C ALA A 16 5.62 10.97 -2.55
N ILE A 17 5.23 10.29 -3.63
CA ILE A 17 5.96 10.33 -4.91
C ILE A 17 5.90 11.74 -5.51
N LEU A 18 4.71 12.37 -5.54
CA LEU A 18 4.53 13.74 -6.03
C LEU A 18 5.48 14.72 -5.36
N THR A 19 5.44 14.77 -4.03
CA THR A 19 6.23 15.73 -3.25
C THR A 19 7.72 15.49 -3.40
N SER A 20 8.17 14.23 -3.34
CA SER A 20 9.58 13.91 -3.50
C SER A 20 10.09 14.22 -4.92
N LEU A 21 9.28 14.01 -5.95
CA LEU A 21 9.63 14.39 -7.32
C LEU A 21 9.72 15.91 -7.48
N GLN A 22 8.80 16.67 -6.88
CA GLN A 22 8.84 18.14 -6.93
C GLN A 22 10.06 18.71 -6.20
N LEU A 23 10.50 18.07 -5.10
CA LEU A 23 11.64 18.52 -4.30
C LEU A 23 12.99 18.13 -4.91
N THR A 24 13.12 16.90 -5.44
CA THR A 24 14.42 16.31 -5.81
C THR A 24 14.57 16.07 -7.31
N GLY A 25 13.47 15.97 -8.06
CA GLY A 25 13.47 15.58 -9.48
C GLY A 25 13.90 14.14 -9.76
N ASN A 26 14.23 13.36 -8.72
CA ASN A 26 14.79 12.02 -8.85
C ASN A 26 13.73 10.92 -8.56
N PRO A 27 13.35 10.09 -9.56
CA PRO A 27 12.31 9.08 -9.40
C PRO A 27 12.70 7.93 -8.47
N TYR A 28 13.98 7.57 -8.39
CA TYR A 28 14.46 6.54 -7.47
C TYR A 28 14.31 6.98 -6.02
N LEU A 29 14.60 8.25 -5.75
CA LEU A 29 14.49 8.82 -4.42
C LEU A 29 13.01 8.95 -4.01
N ALA A 30 12.15 9.33 -4.95
CA ALA A 30 10.71 9.36 -4.74
C ALA A 30 10.11 8.00 -4.39
N MET A 31 10.60 6.92 -5.01
CA MET A 31 10.19 5.55 -4.67
C MET A 31 10.59 5.18 -3.24
N VAL A 32 11.83 5.46 -2.82
CA VAL A 32 12.30 5.16 -1.46
C VAL A 32 11.49 5.95 -0.42
N VAL A 33 11.24 7.24 -0.68
CA VAL A 33 10.41 8.09 0.20
C VAL A 33 8.99 7.54 0.29
N SER A 34 8.38 7.16 -0.84
CA SER A 34 7.04 6.57 -0.86
C SER A 34 6.96 5.29 -0.02
N ILE A 35 7.93 4.38 -0.18
CA ILE A 35 8.00 3.15 0.62
C ILE A 35 8.08 3.46 2.12
N LEU A 36 8.94 4.40 2.52
CA LEU A 36 9.08 4.80 3.92
C LEU A 36 7.79 5.41 4.47
N VAL A 37 7.20 6.37 3.75
CA VAL A 37 5.97 7.05 4.17
C VAL A 37 4.81 6.08 4.28
N CYS A 38 4.57 5.23 3.28
CA CYS A 38 3.51 4.23 3.33
C CYS A 38 3.72 3.23 4.46
N THR A 39 4.95 2.72 4.65
CA THR A 39 5.25 1.77 5.73
C THR A 39 5.00 2.38 7.10
N ILE A 40 5.46 3.62 7.32
CA ILE A 40 5.22 4.36 8.57
C ILE A 40 3.73 4.59 8.76
N ALA A 41 3.02 5.08 7.75
CA ALA A 41 1.58 5.31 7.80
C ALA A 41 0.83 4.02 8.16
N GLY A 42 1.17 2.90 7.53
CA GLY A 42 0.60 1.58 7.82
C GLY A 42 0.78 1.14 9.28
N VAL A 43 1.99 1.29 9.81
CA VAL A 43 2.30 0.95 11.21
C VAL A 43 1.57 1.88 12.18
N VAL A 44 1.51 3.18 11.87
CA VAL A 44 0.81 4.17 12.70
C VAL A 44 -0.69 3.88 12.73
N ILE A 45 -1.29 3.61 11.57
CA ILE A 45 -2.70 3.25 11.44
C ILE A 45 -2.99 1.94 12.20
N GLU A 46 -2.16 0.91 12.05
CA GLU A 46 -2.30 -0.34 12.82
C GLU A 46 -2.30 -0.05 14.31
N ARG A 47 -1.33 0.74 14.79
CA ARG A 47 -1.11 0.95 16.21
C ARG A 47 -2.17 1.84 16.85
N LEU A 48 -2.63 2.87 16.14
CA LEU A 48 -3.57 3.87 16.67
C LEU A 48 -5.03 3.52 16.41
N ALA A 49 -5.37 3.01 15.23
CA ALA A 49 -6.75 2.75 14.85
C ALA A 49 -7.17 1.30 15.10
N TYR A 50 -6.38 0.32 14.65
CA TYR A 50 -6.80 -1.08 14.64
C TYR A 50 -6.46 -1.85 15.92
N LYS A 51 -5.26 -1.62 16.49
CA LYS A 51 -4.79 -2.35 17.68
C LYS A 51 -5.70 -2.15 18.90
N PRO A 52 -6.23 -0.95 19.21
CA PRO A 52 -7.16 -0.78 20.33
C PRO A 52 -8.47 -1.56 20.17
N LEU A 53 -8.86 -1.87 18.94
CA LEU A 53 -10.13 -2.52 18.60
C LEU A 53 -10.02 -4.03 18.40
N ARG A 54 -8.87 -4.64 18.76
CA ARG A 54 -8.61 -6.07 18.53
C ARG A 54 -9.58 -7.04 19.21
N GLY A 55 -10.32 -6.59 20.23
CA GLY A 55 -11.39 -7.33 20.90
C GLY A 55 -12.78 -6.70 20.75
N ALA A 56 -12.92 -5.67 19.92
CA ALA A 56 -14.21 -5.02 19.68
C ALA A 56 -15.05 -5.82 18.66
N SER A 57 -16.32 -5.45 18.52
CA SER A 57 -17.19 -6.05 17.52
C SER A 57 -16.65 -5.82 16.10
N PRO A 58 -16.88 -6.76 15.15
CA PRO A 58 -16.46 -6.58 13.76
C PRO A 58 -16.97 -5.28 13.12
N LEU A 59 -18.15 -4.80 13.54
CA LEU A 59 -18.72 -3.52 13.11
C LEU A 59 -17.86 -2.32 13.54
N ALA A 60 -17.32 -2.33 14.77
CA ALA A 60 -16.44 -1.25 15.23
C ALA A 60 -15.15 -1.17 14.39
N VAL A 61 -14.60 -2.31 13.97
CA VAL A 61 -13.42 -2.37 13.09
C VAL A 61 -13.75 -1.83 11.69
N LEU A 62 -14.95 -2.08 11.19
CA LEU A 62 -15.39 -1.55 9.89
C LEU A 62 -15.61 -0.03 9.93
N ILE A 63 -16.29 0.47 10.96
CA ILE A 63 -16.51 1.92 11.16
C ILE A 63 -15.18 2.66 11.26
N THR A 64 -14.21 2.10 11.99
CA THR A 64 -12.88 2.71 12.09
C THR A 64 -12.07 2.63 10.82
N ALA A 65 -12.21 1.56 10.02
CA ALA A 65 -11.60 1.54 8.68
C ALA A 65 -12.12 2.68 7.81
N ILE A 66 -13.44 2.89 7.77
CA ILE A 66 -14.07 4.00 7.03
C ILE A 66 -13.60 5.36 7.59
N GLY A 67 -13.54 5.50 8.93
CA GLY A 67 -13.07 6.72 9.58
C GLY A 67 -11.62 7.06 9.22
N VAL A 68 -10.72 6.06 9.19
CA VAL A 68 -9.33 6.24 8.76
C VAL A 68 -9.26 6.65 7.29
N SER A 69 -10.06 6.04 6.42
CA SER A 69 -10.14 6.42 5.01
C SER A 69 -10.51 7.90 4.84
N PHE A 70 -11.63 8.34 5.42
CA PHE A 70 -12.04 9.74 5.35
C PHE A 70 -11.02 10.69 5.98
N TYR A 71 -10.38 10.29 7.07
CA TYR A 71 -9.32 11.09 7.70
C TYR A 71 -8.13 11.27 6.76
N LEU A 72 -7.63 10.21 6.14
CA LEU A 72 -6.53 10.28 5.18
C LEU A 72 -6.88 11.15 3.97
N GLN A 73 -8.07 10.96 3.40
CA GLN A 73 -8.54 11.74 2.26
C GLN A 73 -8.70 13.22 2.61
N ALA A 74 -9.26 13.54 3.78
CA ALA A 74 -9.40 14.92 4.26
C ALA A 74 -8.04 15.59 4.48
N VAL A 75 -7.08 14.87 5.09
CA VAL A 75 -5.71 15.38 5.27
C VAL A 75 -5.04 15.61 3.91
N ALA A 76 -5.19 14.69 2.95
CA ALA A 76 -4.66 14.87 1.61
C ALA A 76 -5.28 16.10 0.91
N GLN A 77 -6.59 16.29 1.03
CA GLN A 77 -7.28 17.47 0.48
C GLN A 77 -6.84 18.79 1.13
N LEU A 78 -6.55 18.79 2.44
CA LEU A 78 -6.05 19.98 3.12
C LEU A 78 -4.64 20.37 2.67
N ILE A 79 -3.77 19.39 2.41
CA ILE A 79 -2.38 19.64 2.02
C ILE A 79 -2.26 19.94 0.52
N TYR A 80 -2.93 19.18 -0.34
CA TYR A 80 -2.76 19.22 -1.80
C TYR A 80 -3.93 19.83 -2.57
N GLY A 81 -5.03 20.15 -1.87
CA GLY A 81 -6.27 20.60 -2.48
C GLY A 81 -7.14 19.45 -3.01
N SER A 82 -8.35 19.80 -3.44
CA SER A 82 -9.34 18.85 -3.97
C SER A 82 -9.20 18.58 -5.48
N LYS A 83 -8.39 19.37 -6.18
CA LYS A 83 -8.20 19.24 -7.64
C LYS A 83 -7.25 18.10 -7.96
N SER A 84 -7.49 17.44 -9.09
CA SER A 84 -6.56 16.44 -9.59
C SER A 84 -5.21 17.08 -9.92
N GLN A 85 -4.13 16.46 -9.44
CA GLN A 85 -2.76 16.89 -9.70
C GLN A 85 -2.14 15.95 -10.73
N SER A 86 -1.54 16.51 -11.78
CA SER A 86 -0.84 15.71 -12.79
C SER A 86 0.63 15.58 -12.44
N ILE A 87 1.19 14.40 -12.70
CA ILE A 87 2.62 14.10 -12.53
C ILE A 87 3.25 13.81 -13.87
N ALA A 88 4.38 14.45 -14.17
CA ALA A 88 5.20 14.07 -15.32
C ALA A 88 6.22 13.02 -14.88
N LEU A 89 5.91 11.73 -15.10
CA LEU A 89 6.89 10.65 -15.01
C LEU A 89 7.57 10.43 -16.36
N PRO A 90 8.87 10.07 -16.39
CA PRO A 90 9.54 9.70 -17.63
C PRO A 90 8.81 8.52 -18.28
N THR A 91 8.36 8.71 -19.53
CA THR A 91 7.72 7.66 -20.31
C THR A 91 8.77 6.75 -20.94
N PHE A 92 8.56 5.44 -20.83
CA PHE A 92 9.45 4.43 -21.41
C PHE A 92 9.10 4.09 -22.88
N GLY A 93 8.14 4.81 -23.47
CA GLY A 93 7.69 4.58 -24.84
C GLY A 93 6.80 3.34 -24.99
N LYS A 94 6.62 2.92 -26.24
CA LYS A 94 5.78 1.79 -26.64
C LYS A 94 6.61 0.73 -27.35
N VAL A 95 6.27 -0.53 -27.15
CA VAL A 95 6.84 -1.68 -27.87
C VAL A 95 5.73 -2.38 -28.62
N THR A 96 5.97 -2.67 -29.89
CA THR A 96 5.02 -3.40 -30.73
C THR A 96 5.24 -4.91 -30.56
N VAL A 97 4.22 -5.63 -30.09
CA VAL A 97 4.24 -7.09 -29.97
C VAL A 97 3.09 -7.66 -30.79
N ALA A 98 3.39 -8.53 -31.76
CA ALA A 98 2.40 -9.20 -32.60
C ALA A 98 1.37 -8.25 -33.27
N GLY A 99 1.80 -7.05 -33.66
CA GLY A 99 0.95 -6.03 -34.30
C GLY A 99 0.18 -5.11 -33.35
N TYR A 100 0.29 -5.31 -32.03
CA TYR A 100 -0.31 -4.44 -31.01
C TYR A 100 0.75 -3.57 -30.33
N GLU A 101 0.47 -2.27 -30.19
CA GLU A 101 1.32 -1.36 -29.42
C GLU A 101 1.04 -1.50 -27.93
N ILE A 102 2.04 -1.94 -27.16
CA ILE A 102 1.96 -2.08 -25.71
C ILE A 102 2.86 -1.04 -25.06
N ASN A 103 2.35 -0.31 -24.06
CA ASN A 103 3.16 0.59 -23.27
C ASN A 103 4.19 -0.20 -22.46
N VAL A 104 5.46 0.21 -22.51
CA VAL A 104 6.55 -0.44 -21.76
C VAL A 104 6.25 -0.42 -20.25
N SER A 105 5.62 0.63 -19.74
CA SER A 105 5.14 0.72 -18.36
C SER A 105 4.24 -0.45 -17.96
N THR A 106 3.36 -0.92 -18.85
CA THR A 106 2.47 -2.06 -18.57
C THR A 106 3.26 -3.36 -18.43
N VAL A 107 4.25 -3.58 -19.30
CA VAL A 107 5.13 -4.75 -19.23
C VAL A 107 5.97 -4.73 -17.97
N ILE A 108 6.55 -3.58 -17.61
CA ILE A 108 7.31 -3.39 -16.37
C ILE A 108 6.42 -3.71 -15.15
N THR A 109 5.21 -3.15 -15.09
CA THR A 109 4.27 -3.42 -13.99
C THR A 109 3.95 -4.90 -13.84
N LEU A 110 3.72 -5.62 -14.95
CA LEU A 110 3.46 -7.06 -14.92
C LEU A 110 4.67 -7.87 -14.43
N VAL A 111 5.86 -7.57 -14.95
CA VAL A 111 7.08 -8.30 -14.58
C VAL A 111 7.45 -8.03 -13.12
N VAL A 112 7.53 -6.76 -12.72
CA VAL A 112 7.90 -6.39 -11.35
C VAL A 112 6.82 -6.83 -10.36
N GLY A 113 5.54 -6.69 -10.70
CA GLY A 113 4.43 -7.21 -9.90
C GLY A 113 4.52 -8.72 -9.70
N GLY A 114 4.84 -9.49 -10.75
CA GLY A 114 5.08 -10.93 -10.66
C GLY A 114 6.26 -11.29 -9.75
N VAL A 115 7.37 -10.55 -9.85
CA VAL A 115 8.54 -10.73 -8.98
C VAL A 115 8.20 -10.44 -7.52
N ILE A 116 7.49 -9.35 -7.25
CA ILE A 116 7.04 -8.98 -5.90
C ILE A 116 6.10 -10.05 -5.33
N MET A 117 5.15 -10.55 -6.12
CA MET A 117 4.23 -11.61 -5.71
C MET A 117 4.97 -12.91 -5.37
N ALA A 118 5.93 -13.32 -6.21
CA ALA A 118 6.77 -14.48 -5.97
C ALA A 118 7.61 -14.28 -4.69
N GLY A 119 8.21 -13.11 -4.52
CA GLY A 119 9.00 -12.74 -3.35
C GLY A 119 8.19 -12.78 -2.06
N LEU A 120 6.99 -12.19 -2.04
CA LEU A 120 6.08 -12.24 -0.90
C LEU A 120 5.63 -13.67 -0.60
N THR A 121 5.32 -14.46 -1.63
CA THR A 121 4.92 -15.86 -1.47
C THR A 121 6.02 -16.69 -0.82
N LEU A 122 7.26 -16.52 -1.29
CA LEU A 122 8.43 -17.17 -0.70
C LEU A 122 8.67 -16.69 0.72
N PHE A 123 8.54 -15.39 0.99
CA PHE A 123 8.65 -14.83 2.33
C PHE A 123 7.64 -15.46 3.29
N VAL A 124 6.36 -15.50 2.91
CA VAL A 124 5.29 -16.07 3.76
C VAL A 124 5.48 -17.58 3.97
N LYS A 125 5.86 -18.33 2.94
CA LYS A 125 5.98 -19.79 3.04
C LYS A 125 7.29 -20.29 3.65
N LYS A 126 8.41 -19.58 3.45
CA LYS A 126 9.74 -20.06 3.83
C LYS A 126 10.35 -19.40 5.07
N THR A 127 9.79 -18.30 5.57
CA THR A 127 10.36 -17.61 6.75
C THR A 127 9.61 -17.93 8.04
N ASN A 128 10.30 -17.82 9.18
CA ASN A 128 9.70 -18.00 10.50
C ASN A 128 8.60 -16.96 10.77
N VAL A 129 8.79 -15.72 10.31
CA VAL A 129 7.78 -14.66 10.39
C VAL A 129 6.54 -15.04 9.57
N GLY A 130 6.73 -15.55 8.35
CA GLY A 130 5.65 -16.01 7.50
C GLY A 130 4.85 -17.17 8.09
N ARG A 131 5.52 -18.16 8.69
CA ARG A 131 4.86 -19.26 9.43
C ARG A 131 4.04 -18.72 10.60
N ALA A 132 4.55 -17.74 11.33
CA ALA A 132 3.83 -17.09 12.41
C ALA A 132 2.62 -16.28 11.89
N MET A 133 2.72 -15.64 10.70
CA MET A 133 1.57 -15.00 10.04
C MET A 133 0.45 -16.00 9.74
N GLN A 134 0.80 -17.18 9.20
CA GLN A 134 -0.18 -18.24 8.91
C GLN A 134 -0.83 -18.78 10.18
N ALA A 135 -0.05 -19.04 11.24
CA ALA A 135 -0.60 -19.49 12.52
C ALA A 135 -1.58 -18.45 13.12
N VAL A 136 -1.24 -17.17 13.03
CA VAL A 136 -2.09 -16.06 13.52
C VAL A 136 -3.36 -15.90 12.68
N SER A 137 -3.33 -16.22 11.37
CA SER A 137 -4.53 -16.16 10.52
C SER A 137 -5.49 -17.32 10.75
N GLU A 138 -4.97 -18.50 11.13
CA GLU A 138 -5.78 -19.67 11.46
C GLU A 138 -6.47 -19.51 12.83
N ASP A 139 -5.68 -19.32 13.89
CA ASP A 139 -6.21 -19.10 15.24
C ASP A 139 -5.25 -18.23 16.06
N LYS A 140 -5.69 -16.99 16.31
CA LYS A 140 -4.93 -16.02 17.11
C LYS A 140 -4.72 -16.48 18.55
N GLY A 141 -5.70 -17.14 19.14
CA GLY A 141 -5.64 -17.64 20.52
C GLY A 141 -4.65 -18.79 20.64
N ALA A 142 -4.74 -19.78 19.76
CA ALA A 142 -3.78 -20.88 19.72
C ALA A 142 -2.35 -20.39 19.43
N ALA A 143 -2.18 -19.47 18.48
CA ALA A 143 -0.87 -18.88 18.18
C ALA A 143 -0.27 -18.17 19.41
N LEU A 144 -1.09 -17.47 20.20
CA LEU A 144 -0.66 -16.80 21.42
C LEU A 144 -0.23 -17.79 22.51
N LEU A 145 -0.94 -18.92 22.65
CA LEU A 145 -0.55 -20.01 23.56
C LEU A 145 0.76 -20.69 23.15
N MET A 146 1.07 -20.70 21.86
CA MET A 146 2.36 -21.19 21.32
C MET A 146 3.50 -20.15 21.44
N GLY A 147 3.30 -19.05 22.17
CA GLY A 147 4.32 -18.03 22.42
C GLY A 147 4.55 -17.05 21.26
N VAL A 148 3.69 -17.06 20.22
CA VAL A 148 3.79 -16.11 19.11
C VAL A 148 3.34 -14.73 19.58
N ASN A 149 4.17 -13.71 19.35
CA ASN A 149 3.79 -12.33 19.59
C ASN A 149 2.84 -11.84 18.48
N VAL A 150 1.55 -12.14 18.63
CA VAL A 150 0.47 -11.79 17.69
C VAL A 150 0.48 -10.31 17.31
N ASN A 151 0.73 -9.42 18.28
CA ASN A 151 0.78 -7.98 18.05
C ASN A 151 1.91 -7.59 17.09
N ARG A 152 3.11 -8.17 17.28
CA ARG A 152 4.25 -7.93 16.38
C ARG A 152 3.98 -8.49 14.98
N ILE A 153 3.41 -9.69 14.88
CA ILE A 153 3.13 -10.32 13.59
C ILE A 153 2.16 -9.46 12.76
N ILE A 154 1.07 -8.99 13.35
CA ILE A 154 0.10 -8.18 12.62
C ILE A 154 0.67 -6.81 12.24
N MET A 155 1.47 -6.18 13.11
CA MET A 155 2.18 -4.95 12.75
C MET A 155 3.11 -5.15 11.55
N ILE A 156 3.86 -6.26 11.51
CA ILE A 156 4.71 -6.61 10.35
C ILE A 156 3.85 -6.82 9.10
N THR A 157 2.70 -7.50 9.22
CA THR A 157 1.77 -7.69 8.09
C THR A 157 1.28 -6.34 7.54
N PHE A 158 0.91 -5.39 8.42
CA PHE A 158 0.53 -4.03 8.00
C PHE A 158 1.71 -3.28 7.36
N ALA A 159 2.91 -3.37 7.92
CA ALA A 159 4.10 -2.74 7.36
C ALA A 159 4.41 -3.25 5.94
N ILE A 160 4.40 -4.57 5.74
CA ILE A 160 4.64 -5.20 4.43
C ILE A 160 3.51 -4.84 3.46
N GLY A 161 2.25 -4.93 3.89
CA GLY A 161 1.11 -4.55 3.06
C GLY A 161 1.22 -3.09 2.58
N SER A 162 1.48 -2.16 3.49
CA SER A 162 1.63 -0.74 3.14
C SER A 162 2.86 -0.46 2.28
N MET A 163 3.98 -1.16 2.50
CA MET A 163 5.13 -1.11 1.60
C MET A 163 4.73 -1.52 0.17
N LEU A 164 3.96 -2.59 0.02
CA LEU A 164 3.47 -3.05 -1.29
C LEU A 164 2.52 -2.04 -1.94
N ALA A 165 1.70 -1.33 -1.15
CA ALA A 165 0.87 -0.24 -1.65
C ALA A 165 1.70 0.92 -2.24
N ALA A 166 2.92 1.18 -1.72
CA ALA A 166 3.82 2.17 -2.32
C ALA A 166 4.26 1.76 -3.75
N PHE A 167 4.58 0.48 -3.96
CA PHE A 167 4.85 -0.04 -5.31
C PHE A 167 3.62 0.08 -6.22
N ALA A 168 2.43 -0.27 -5.70
CA ALA A 168 1.18 -0.11 -6.45
C ALA A 168 0.93 1.35 -6.86
N SER A 169 1.26 2.32 -5.98
CA SER A 169 1.15 3.75 -6.25
C SER A 169 2.03 4.17 -7.43
N LEU A 170 3.27 3.69 -7.45
CA LEU A 170 4.21 3.97 -8.53
C LEU A 170 3.71 3.40 -9.86
N PHE A 171 3.29 2.15 -9.87
CA PHE A 171 2.78 1.50 -11.09
C PHE A 171 1.50 2.17 -11.61
N TYR A 172 0.61 2.58 -10.69
CA TYR A 172 -0.58 3.33 -11.04
C TYR A 172 -0.22 4.66 -11.71
N LEU A 173 0.69 5.43 -11.12
CA LEU A 173 1.15 6.71 -11.65
C LEU A 173 1.86 6.59 -13.01
N MET A 174 2.58 5.50 -13.24
CA MET A 174 3.21 5.22 -14.53
C MET A 174 2.19 4.93 -15.64
N GLN A 175 0.98 4.49 -15.29
CA GLN A 175 -0.08 4.19 -16.24
C GLN A 175 -1.06 5.36 -16.40
N ILE A 176 -1.39 6.02 -15.29
CA ILE A 176 -2.30 7.14 -15.19
C ILE A 176 -1.56 8.26 -14.43
N PRO A 177 -0.98 9.25 -15.14
CA PRO A 177 -0.17 10.31 -14.55
C PRO A 177 -1.00 11.39 -13.85
N SER A 178 -2.05 11.00 -13.13
CA SER A 178 -2.92 11.89 -12.35
C SER A 178 -3.20 11.31 -10.97
N ILE A 179 -3.27 12.22 -9.99
CA ILE A 179 -3.57 11.92 -8.60
C ILE A 179 -4.86 12.64 -8.24
N THR A 180 -5.73 11.93 -7.55
CA THR A 180 -6.90 12.51 -6.89
C THR A 180 -6.89 12.14 -5.41
N PRO A 181 -7.48 12.98 -4.53
CA PRO A 181 -7.58 12.65 -3.10
C PRO A 181 -8.51 11.47 -2.79
N THR A 182 -9.14 10.87 -3.79
CA THR A 182 -9.98 9.67 -3.69
C THR A 182 -9.34 8.48 -4.41
N LEU A 183 -8.05 8.58 -4.78
CA LEU A 183 -7.33 7.50 -5.43
C LEU A 183 -7.34 6.25 -4.55
N GLY A 184 -7.69 5.10 -5.12
CA GLY A 184 -7.81 3.83 -4.39
C GLY A 184 -9.12 3.65 -3.61
N SER A 185 -10.01 4.65 -3.59
CA SER A 185 -11.32 4.54 -2.91
C SER A 185 -12.42 3.90 -3.76
N MET A 186 -12.21 3.77 -5.08
CA MET A 186 -13.13 3.04 -5.96
C MET A 186 -12.90 1.52 -5.80
N PRO A 187 -13.87 0.76 -5.24
CA PRO A 187 -13.86 -0.68 -5.40
C PRO A 187 -14.13 -0.99 -6.87
N GLY A 188 -13.23 -1.77 -7.49
CA GLY A 188 -13.47 -2.32 -8.83
C GLY A 188 -14.62 -3.32 -8.82
#